data_AF-A0A1I7U5C4-F1
#
_entry.id   AF-A0A1I7U5C4-F1
#
_cell.length_a   1.000
_cell.length_b   1.000
_cell.length_c   1.000
_cell.angle_alpha   90.00
_cell.angle_beta   90.00
_cell.angle_gamma   90.00
#
_symmetry.space_group_name_H-M   'P 1'
#
loop_
_entity.id
_entity.type
_entity.pdbx_description
1 polymer ?
#
loop_
_entity_poly.entity_id
_entity_poly.type
_entity_poly.pdbx_seq_one_letter_code
_entity_poly.pdbx_strand_id
1 'polypeptide(L)'
;MSASFIRYVTYAESVAQFGFFSTIIFCFIFIILTIFGRKRSFGSYKNLLISFPVFGIVFATIELIIYPNVYSHNAGYIFYSTSRPFNIKKEVVTWLLAFYAGVYASTISMLSVQFVYRYCAVFE
;
A
#
# COMPACT_ATOMS: atom_id res chain seq x y z
N MET A 1 -12.99 -27.95 -10.66
CA MET A 1 -12.21 -26.68 -10.62
C MET A 1 -10.76 -27.03 -10.96
N SER A 2 -10.23 -26.55 -12.08
CA SER A 2 -8.97 -27.05 -12.67
C SER A 2 -7.76 -26.77 -11.76
N ALA A 3 -6.92 -27.78 -11.52
CA ALA A 3 -5.78 -27.76 -10.59
C ALA A 3 -4.79 -26.60 -10.82
N SER A 4 -4.75 -26.04 -12.03
CA SER A 4 -3.90 -24.91 -12.41
C SER A 4 -4.27 -23.61 -11.68
N PHE A 5 -5.56 -23.34 -11.47
CA PHE A 5 -6.04 -22.07 -10.89
C PHE A 5 -5.67 -21.96 -9.39
N ILE A 6 -5.72 -23.08 -8.67
CA ILE A 6 -5.37 -23.15 -7.24
C ILE A 6 -3.91 -22.74 -7.04
N ARG A 7 -3.01 -23.16 -7.95
CA ARG A 7 -1.58 -22.87 -7.90
C ARG A 7 -1.27 -21.38 -8.01
N TYR A 8 -1.99 -20.66 -8.88
CA TYR A 8 -1.83 -19.20 -9.02
C TYR A 8 -2.34 -18.44 -7.80
N VAL A 9 -3.46 -18.90 -7.21
CA VAL A 9 -3.99 -18.30 -5.97
C VAL A 9 -3.01 -18.47 -4.81
N THR A 10 -2.46 -19.67 -4.61
CA THR A 10 -1.46 -19.91 -3.56
C THR A 10 -0.18 -19.09 -3.76
N TYR A 11 0.24 -18.90 -5.01
CA TYR A 11 1.39 -18.05 -5.33
C TYR A 11 1.10 -16.58 -5.01
N ALA A 12 -0.07 -16.06 -5.40
CA ALA A 12 -0.48 -14.70 -5.09
C ALA A 12 -0.59 -14.47 -3.57
N GLU A 13 -1.13 -15.44 -2.83
CA GLU A 13 -1.19 -15.38 -1.36
C GLU A 13 0.21 -15.33 -0.74
N SER A 14 1.14 -16.14 -1.24
CA SER A 14 2.55 -16.14 -0.78
C SER A 14 3.25 -14.81 -1.07
N VAL A 15 3.01 -14.23 -2.26
CA VAL A 15 3.56 -12.92 -2.65
C VAL A 15 3.00 -11.80 -1.77
N ALA A 16 1.70 -11.82 -1.47
CA ALA A 16 1.08 -10.82 -0.60
C ALA A 16 1.61 -10.92 0.85
N GLN A 17 1.78 -12.12 1.39
CA GLN A 17 2.39 -12.32 2.71
C GLN A 17 3.83 -11.81 2.75
N PHE A 18 4.65 -12.19 1.76
CA PHE A 18 6.02 -11.71 1.64
C PHE A 18 6.07 -10.18 1.48
N GLY A 19 5.19 -9.63 0.64
CA GLY A 19 5.03 -8.19 0.43
C GLY A 19 4.69 -7.45 1.72
N PHE A 20 3.77 -7.99 2.54
CA PHE A 20 3.43 -7.41 3.84
C PHE A 20 4.62 -7.36 4.79
N PHE A 21 5.33 -8.48 4.98
CA PHE A 21 6.51 -8.52 5.85
C PHE A 21 7.60 -7.56 5.37
N SER A 22 7.87 -7.55 4.07
CA SER A 22 8.81 -6.64 3.44
C SER A 22 8.43 -5.17 3.68
N THR A 23 7.19 -4.79 3.40
CA THR A 23 6.69 -3.42 3.57
C THR A 23 6.79 -2.97 5.02
N ILE A 24 6.47 -3.83 5.99
CA ILE A 24 6.64 -3.51 7.42
C ILE A 24 8.11 -3.20 7.72
N ILE A 25 9.02 -4.09 7.36
CA ILE A 25 10.45 -3.93 7.65
C ILE A 25 10.97 -2.63 7.04
N PHE A 26 10.70 -2.39 5.76
CA PHE A 26 11.17 -1.18 5.07
C PHE A 26 10.52 0.09 5.61
N CYS A 27 9.22 0.09 5.92
CA CYS A 27 8.54 1.25 6.50
C CYS A 27 9.10 1.58 7.90
N PHE A 28 9.37 0.57 8.73
CA PHE A 28 10.01 0.78 10.04
C PHE A 28 11.42 1.36 9.89
N ILE A 29 12.24 0.79 9.00
CA ILE A 29 13.58 1.33 8.69
C ILE A 29 13.48 2.79 8.20
N PHE A 30 12.52 3.09 7.33
CA PHE A 30 12.32 4.43 6.80
C PHE A 30 11.92 5.45 7.86
N ILE A 31 11.07 5.06 8.82
CA ILE A 31 10.70 5.89 9.97
C ILE A 31 11.93 6.15 10.86
N ILE A 32 12.70 5.11 11.18
CA ILE A 32 13.92 5.22 12.00
C ILE A 32 14.92 6.16 11.32
N LEU A 33 15.21 5.95 10.03
CA LEU A 33 16.11 6.81 9.24
C LEU A 33 15.60 8.25 9.18
N THR A 34 14.28 8.44 9.07
CA THR A 34 13.67 9.77 9.04
C THR A 34 13.85 10.51 10.37
N ILE A 35 13.76 9.80 11.50
CA ILE A 35 13.93 10.38 12.84
C ILE A 35 15.40 10.67 13.14
N PHE A 36 16.30 9.71 12.88
CA PHE A 36 17.73 9.82 13.22
C PHE A 36 18.56 10.59 12.19
N GLY A 37 18.23 10.49 10.91
CA GLY A 37 19.03 11.04 9.81
C GLY A 37 18.81 12.53 9.55
N ARG A 38 17.70 13.13 10.01
CA ARG A 38 17.35 14.51 9.65
C ARG A 38 17.59 15.51 10.78
N LYS A 39 18.79 16.11 10.79
CA LYS A 39 19.21 17.14 11.77
C LYS A 39 18.76 18.58 11.46
N ARG A 40 18.20 18.87 10.27
CA ARG A 40 17.89 20.25 9.84
C ARG A 40 16.39 20.54 9.90
N SER A 41 16.06 21.59 10.66
CA SER A 41 14.72 22.06 11.06
C SER A 41 13.80 22.39 9.87
N PHE A 42 13.09 21.38 9.36
CA PHE A 42 11.87 21.57 8.56
C PHE A 42 10.76 20.72 9.19
N GLY A 43 10.15 21.24 10.26
CA GLY A 43 9.13 20.53 11.05
C GLY A 43 7.94 20.03 10.22
N SER A 44 7.47 20.82 9.25
CA SER A 44 6.32 20.45 8.41
C SER A 44 6.66 19.32 7.40
N TYR A 45 7.84 19.38 6.78
CA TYR A 45 8.34 18.33 5.88
C TYR A 45 8.67 17.01 6.62
N LYS A 46 8.92 17.07 7.93
CA LYS A 46 9.09 15.86 8.77
C LYS A 46 7.81 15.06 8.85
N ASN A 47 6.68 15.73 9.09
CA ASN A 47 5.39 15.08 9.22
C ASN A 47 4.98 14.39 7.90
N LEU A 48 5.16 15.06 6.75
CA LEU A 48 4.86 14.48 5.43
C LEU A 48 5.66 13.19 5.14
N LEU A 49 6.94 13.15 5.51
CA LEU A 49 7.77 11.95 5.32
C LEU A 49 7.42 10.82 6.29
N ILE A 50 6.94 11.12 7.49
CA ILE A 50 6.49 10.09 8.44
C ILE A 50 5.10 9.59 8.07
N SER A 51 4.23 10.43 7.51
CA SER A 51 2.90 10.00 7.08
C SER A 51 2.96 8.98 5.94
N PHE A 52 3.90 9.11 4.99
CA PHE A 52 4.04 8.18 3.87
C PHE A 52 4.17 6.69 4.28
N PRO A 53 5.14 6.28 5.11
CA PRO A 53 5.24 4.89 5.57
C PRO A 53 4.04 4.47 6.43
N VAL A 54 3.38 5.38 7.15
CA VAL A 54 2.15 5.06 7.91
C VAL A 54 1.02 4.65 6.95
N PHE A 55 0.80 5.41 5.87
CA PHE A 55 -0.15 5.02 4.82
C PHE A 55 0.27 3.73 4.11
N GLY A 56 1.57 3.51 3.90
CA GLY A 56 2.10 2.26 3.34
C GLY A 56 1.84 1.02 4.20
N ILE A 57 1.96 1.14 5.52
CA ILE A 57 1.62 0.05 6.46
C ILE A 57 0.11 -0.23 6.40
N VAL A 58 -0.73 0.81 6.45
CA VAL A 58 -2.19 0.66 6.34
C VAL A 58 -2.56 -0.04 5.03
N PHE A 59 -1.95 0.36 3.92
CA PHE A 59 -2.14 -0.24 2.61
C PHE A 59 -1.80 -1.75 2.62
N ALA A 60 -0.63 -2.11 3.13
CA ALA A 60 -0.18 -3.50 3.20
C ALA A 60 -1.08 -4.34 4.13
N THR A 61 -1.59 -3.78 5.22
CA THR A 61 -2.55 -4.48 6.10
C THR A 61 -3.84 -4.80 5.36
N ILE A 62 -4.37 -3.85 4.59
CA ILE A 62 -5.59 -4.07 3.80
C ILE A 62 -5.36 -5.11 2.71
N GLU A 63 -4.21 -5.06 2.04
CA GLU A 63 -3.83 -6.03 1.01
C GLU A 63 -3.80 -7.47 1.55
N LEU A 64 -3.25 -7.68 2.75
CA LEU A 64 -3.22 -8.99 3.41
C LEU A 64 -4.63 -9.47 3.77
N ILE A 65 -5.52 -8.58 4.22
CA ILE A 65 -6.90 -8.94 4.59
C ILE A 65 -7.73 -9.35 3.35
N ILE A 66 -7.59 -8.63 2.24
CA ILE A 66 -8.45 -8.80 1.07
C ILE A 66 -7.93 -9.86 0.09
N TYR A 67 -6.60 -10.07 0.00
CA TYR A 67 -5.96 -10.75 -1.14
C TYR A 67 -6.59 -10.30 -2.47
N PRO A 68 -6.45 -9.01 -2.84
CA PRO A 68 -7.12 -8.47 -4.00
C PRO A 68 -6.55 -9.12 -5.27
N ASN A 69 -7.39 -9.84 -6.02
CA ASN A 69 -7.06 -10.26 -7.37
C ASN A 69 -7.49 -9.15 -8.33
N VAL A 70 -6.59 -8.80 -9.25
CA VAL A 70 -6.85 -7.79 -10.28
C VAL A 70 -7.04 -8.49 -11.60
N TYR A 71 -8.22 -8.35 -12.19
CA TYR A 71 -8.46 -8.74 -13.57
C TYR A 71 -8.40 -7.48 -14.42
N SER A 72 -7.37 -7.39 -15.25
CA SER A 72 -7.23 -6.34 -16.24
C SER A 72 -7.75 -6.84 -17.57
N HIS A 73 -8.82 -6.21 -18.09
CA HIS A 73 -9.32 -6.49 -19.43
C HIS A 73 -9.48 -5.20 -20.22
N ASN A 74 -8.76 -5.12 -21.34
CA ASN A 74 -8.69 -3.98 -22.24
C ASN A 74 -8.20 -2.69 -21.53
N ALA A 75 -9.10 -1.80 -21.10
CA ALA A 75 -8.80 -0.54 -20.40
C ALA A 75 -9.39 -0.47 -18.98
N GLY A 76 -10.01 -1.55 -18.49
CA GLY A 76 -10.68 -1.61 -17.20
C GLY A 76 -9.96 -2.53 -16.22
N TYR A 77 -9.79 -2.06 -14.98
CA TYR A 77 -9.31 -2.86 -13.87
C TYR A 77 -10.49 -3.23 -12.99
N ILE A 78 -10.68 -4.53 -12.76
CA ILE A 78 -11.68 -5.04 -11.83
C ILE A 78 -10.92 -5.65 -10.65
N PHE A 79 -11.10 -5.06 -9.48
CA PHE A 79 -10.61 -5.61 -8.22
C PHE A 79 -11.65 -6.54 -7.64
N TYR A 80 -11.30 -7.81 -7.45
CA TYR A 80 -12.18 -8.82 -6.88
C TYR A 80 -11.42 -9.68 -5.87
N SER A 81 -12.12 -10.12 -4.83
CA SER A 81 -11.57 -11.02 -3.82
C SER A 81 -12.32 -12.34 -3.91
N THR A 82 -11.61 -13.41 -4.31
CA THR A 82 -12.18 -14.76 -4.52
C THR A 82 -12.09 -15.61 -3.26
N SER A 83 -10.98 -15.48 -2.52
CA SER A 83 -10.83 -16.08 -1.19
C SER A 83 -11.48 -15.14 -0.18
N ARG A 84 -12.34 -15.66 0.69
CA ARG A 84 -12.86 -14.92 1.85
C ARG A 84 -12.09 -15.39 3.08
N PRO A 85 -10.88 -14.86 3.40
CA PRO A 85 -10.35 -15.07 4.73
C PRO A 85 -11.39 -14.51 5.71
N PHE A 86 -11.76 -15.28 6.74
CA PHE A 86 -12.64 -14.86 7.84
C PHE A 86 -14.15 -14.74 7.59
N ASN A 87 -14.70 -15.29 6.50
CA ASN A 87 -16.17 -15.30 6.27
C ASN A 87 -16.80 -13.88 6.31
N ILE A 88 -16.06 -12.87 5.85
CA ILE A 88 -16.42 -11.46 5.91
C ILE A 88 -17.62 -11.19 4.99
N LYS A 89 -18.57 -10.35 5.46
CA LYS A 89 -19.75 -9.92 4.68
C LYS A 89 -19.31 -9.20 3.41
N LYS A 90 -20.02 -9.43 2.30
CA LYS A 90 -19.70 -8.84 0.98
C LYS A 90 -19.58 -7.31 1.02
N GLU A 91 -20.46 -6.65 1.77
CA GLU A 91 -20.48 -5.19 1.93
C GLU A 91 -19.17 -4.64 2.51
N VAL A 92 -18.62 -5.33 3.52
CA VAL A 92 -17.37 -4.93 4.18
C VAL A 92 -16.19 -5.10 3.22
N VAL A 93 -16.17 -6.17 2.42
CA VAL A 93 -15.13 -6.39 1.40
C VAL A 93 -15.18 -5.31 0.32
N THR A 94 -16.37 -4.93 -0.16
CA THR A 94 -16.53 -3.85 -1.14
C THR A 94 -16.06 -2.51 -0.58
N TRP A 95 -16.39 -2.20 0.68
CA TRP A 95 -15.94 -0.97 1.32
C TRP A 95 -14.42 -0.95 1.51
N LEU A 96 -13.82 -2.08 1.91
CA LEU A 96 -12.39 -2.23 2.11
C LEU A 96 -11.61 -2.15 0.77
N LEU A 97 -12.19 -2.66 -0.33
CA LEU A 97 -11.66 -2.50 -1.69
C LEU A 97 -11.68 -1.04 -2.15
N ALA A 98 -12.77 -0.31 -1.90
CA ALA A 98 -12.85 1.12 -2.19
C ALA A 98 -11.81 1.91 -1.37
N PHE A 99 -11.66 1.55 -0.09
CA PHE A 99 -10.65 2.14 0.78
C PHE A 99 -9.23 1.84 0.31
N TYR A 100 -8.95 0.61 -0.14
CA TYR A 100 -7.68 0.22 -0.75
C TYR A 100 -7.32 1.10 -1.96
N ALA A 101 -8.26 1.31 -2.89
CA ALA A 101 -8.05 2.20 -4.03
C ALA A 101 -7.80 3.65 -3.61
N GLY A 102 -8.50 4.14 -2.58
CA GLY A 102 -8.30 5.47 -2.01
C GLY A 102 -6.91 5.63 -1.39
N VAL A 103 -6.45 4.65 -0.61
CA VAL A 103 -5.10 4.65 -0.01
C VAL A 103 -4.01 4.53 -1.10
N TYR A 104 -4.26 3.76 -2.15
CA TYR A 104 -3.36 3.70 -3.30
C TYR A 104 -3.22 5.08 -3.99
N ALA A 105 -4.33 5.74 -4.28
CA ALA A 105 -4.30 7.08 -4.87
C ALA A 105 -3.63 8.12 -3.94
N SER A 106 -3.86 8.03 -2.63
CA SER A 106 -3.26 8.97 -1.66
C SER A 106 -1.76 8.77 -1.48
N THR A 107 -1.26 7.53 -1.56
CA THR A 107 0.19 7.27 -1.50
C THR A 107 0.90 7.83 -2.73
N ILE A 108 0.31 7.73 -3.93
CA ILE A 108 0.84 8.34 -5.15
C ILE A 108 0.85 9.87 -5.05
N SER A 109 -0.23 10.48 -4.56
CA SER A 109 -0.27 11.94 -4.39
C SER A 109 0.74 12.44 -3.36
N MET A 110 0.94 11.71 -2.25
CA MET A 110 1.98 12.03 -1.28
C MET A 110 3.38 11.95 -1.86
N LEU A 111 3.68 10.97 -2.71
CA LEU A 111 4.95 10.90 -3.44
C LEU A 111 5.16 12.12 -4.32
N SER A 112 4.13 12.54 -5.07
CA SER A 112 4.18 13.74 -5.91
C SER A 112 4.49 15.00 -5.09
N VAL A 113 3.83 15.18 -3.94
CA VAL A 113 4.08 16.31 -3.05
C VAL A 113 5.53 16.34 -2.55
N GLN A 114 6.13 15.19 -2.24
CA GLN A 114 7.55 15.12 -1.85
C GLN A 114 8.49 15.58 -2.96
N PHE A 115 8.20 15.26 -4.22
CA PHE A 115 8.99 15.73 -5.37
C PHE A 115 8.90 17.25 -5.54
N VAL A 116 7.69 17.81 -5.43
CA VAL A 116 7.48 19.27 -5.52
C VAL A 116 8.21 19.98 -4.37
N TYR A 117 8.11 19.47 -3.13
CA TYR A 117 8.83 20.03 -1.99
C TYR A 117 10.35 20.02 -2.19
N ARG A 118 10.91 18.93 -2.74
CA ARG A 118 12.35 18.85 -3.05
C ARG A 118 12.76 19.82 -4.15
N TYR A 119 11.90 20.01 -5.16
CA TYR A 119 12.14 21.00 -6.20
C TYR A 119 12.20 22.39 -5.59
N CYS A 120 11.17 22.84 -4.88
CA CYS A 120 11.15 24.17 -4.26
C CYS A 120 12.35 24.40 -3.32
N ALA A 121 12.74 23.41 -2.51
CA ALA A 121 13.88 23.54 -1.60
C ALA A 121 15.26 23.57 -2.28
N VAL A 122 15.36 23.21 -3.56
CA VAL A 122 16.60 23.32 -4.37
C VAL A 122 16.69 24.66 -5.10
N PHE A 123 15.55 25.28 -5.40
CA PHE A 123 15.46 26.56 -6.11
C PHE A 123 15.25 27.77 -5.19
N GLU A 124 15.15 27.56 -3.87
CA GLU A 124 15.39 28.57 -2.82
C GLU A 124 16.87 28.62 -2.44
#